data_AF-A0A8H6XN74-F1
#
_entry.id   AF-A0A8H6XN74-F1
#
_cell.length_a   1.000
_cell.length_b   1.000
_cell.length_c   1.000
_cell.angle_alpha   90.00
_cell.angle_beta   90.00
_cell.angle_gamma   90.00
#
_symmetry.space_group_name_H-M   'P 1'
#
loop_
_entity.id
_entity.type
_entity.pdbx_description
1 polymer ?
#
loop_
_entity_poly.entity_id
_entity_poly.type
_entity_poly.pdbx_seq_one_letter_code
_entity_poly.pdbx_strand_id
1 'polypeptide(L)'
;MGEQAQDLTRRGIPAIALTGKTPNLEQALKDFGLNKFRVALISPEMAVGKSFHQHVMKSTPFQENNIGLIIDEVHAMDEWGTDDFRPAYSQLSTLIQRMPTGAPLMMGSATLPPLLRNSVVHKLGIASNYAHLAFSNEKTNISLSVRILQHPVGSYADLLPLFTKDAAGHPEFPQTLIYVNSRKESEEIQDFLRRHAPEAIPAVAFEFYHRHIAESQKLSIQERGMDFPHIKRVVFYREPKTFLSDVQKAGRCVRLINERGEVILFITRAAYAQHLANVEAEGENDSDEDGGPALEVPEVVEGEQMDRDAAVEEPDDGNHDIAPGPAQPHRFKRVAPLSAFEVQDRLHLSRFIVTSQCRWKVWNSYFENDKKKPFFPPRPPGAPCCDNCYPDMFPVNVVSVVQPLP
;
A
#
# COMPACT_ATOMS: atom_id res chain seq x y z
N MET A 1 7.78 -14.06 1.25
CA MET A 1 8.06 -15.37 0.60
C MET A 1 9.21 -16.13 1.27
N GLY A 2 10.48 -15.71 1.20
CA GLY A 2 11.61 -16.48 1.78
C GLY A 2 11.47 -16.80 3.27
N GLU A 3 11.23 -15.77 4.09
CA GLU A 3 11.01 -15.92 5.54
C GLU A 3 9.81 -16.81 5.87
N GLN A 4 8.70 -16.66 5.14
CA GLN A 4 7.51 -17.50 5.32
C GLN A 4 7.78 -18.99 4.98
N ALA A 5 8.56 -19.28 3.93
CA ALA A 5 8.96 -20.66 3.61
C ALA A 5 9.85 -21.25 4.72
N GLN A 6 10.79 -20.46 5.24
CA GLN A 6 11.63 -20.86 6.37
C GLN A 6 10.79 -21.10 7.63
N ASP A 7 9.81 -20.25 7.91
CA ASP A 7 8.93 -20.41 9.06
C ASP A 7 8.10 -21.70 8.99
N LEU A 8 7.49 -21.97 7.84
CA LEU A 8 6.78 -23.23 7.60
C LEU A 8 7.69 -24.44 7.77
N THR A 9 8.91 -24.37 7.24
CA THR A 9 9.91 -25.44 7.37
C THR A 9 10.31 -25.66 8.83
N ARG A 10 10.52 -24.60 9.62
CA ARG A 10 10.77 -24.69 11.07
C ARG A 10 9.60 -25.33 11.83
N ARG A 11 8.37 -25.17 11.34
CA ARG A 11 7.17 -25.82 11.88
C ARG A 11 6.96 -27.25 11.37
N GLY A 12 7.92 -27.81 10.62
CA GLY A 12 7.85 -29.17 10.09
C GLY A 12 7.02 -29.31 8.81
N ILE A 13 6.67 -28.21 8.14
CA ILE A 13 5.97 -28.21 6.86
C ILE A 13 7.00 -27.93 5.75
N PRO A 14 7.37 -28.93 4.93
CA PRO A 14 8.32 -28.71 3.83
C PRO A 14 7.80 -27.63 2.88
N ALA A 15 8.48 -26.49 2.86
CA ALA A 15 8.06 -25.34 2.06
C ALA A 15 9.24 -24.75 1.28
N ILE A 16 8.94 -24.19 0.11
CA ILE A 16 9.94 -23.56 -0.76
C ILE A 16 9.48 -22.19 -1.22
N ALA A 17 10.40 -21.23 -1.26
CA ALA A 17 10.17 -19.94 -1.90
C ALA A 17 10.75 -19.99 -3.32
N LEU A 18 9.88 -19.84 -4.33
CA LEU A 18 10.24 -19.82 -5.73
C LEU A 18 10.24 -18.37 -6.22
N THR A 19 11.43 -17.78 -6.28
CA THR A 19 11.70 -16.41 -6.72
C THR A 19 12.74 -16.36 -7.84
N GLY A 20 12.91 -15.21 -8.50
CA GLY A 20 13.99 -15.01 -9.48
C GLY A 20 15.41 -15.15 -8.92
N LYS A 21 15.57 -15.19 -7.58
CA LYS A 21 16.85 -15.43 -6.91
C LYS A 21 17.07 -16.90 -6.51
N THR A 22 16.15 -17.81 -6.87
CA THR A 22 16.24 -19.23 -6.47
C THR A 22 17.39 -19.92 -7.22
N PRO A 23 18.38 -20.49 -6.52
CA PRO A 23 19.42 -21.27 -7.17
C PRO A 23 18.81 -22.51 -7.85
N ASN A 24 19.22 -22.78 -9.08
CA ASN A 24 18.74 -23.93 -9.86
C ASN A 24 17.20 -24.02 -9.91
N LEU A 25 16.56 -22.91 -10.29
CA LEU A 25 15.10 -22.76 -10.30
C LEU A 25 14.38 -23.89 -11.04
N GLU A 26 14.92 -24.38 -12.15
CA GLU A 26 14.32 -25.48 -12.91
C GLU A 26 14.20 -26.75 -12.07
N GLN A 27 15.27 -27.11 -11.34
CA GLN A 27 15.24 -28.26 -10.44
C GLN A 27 14.26 -28.05 -9.28
N ALA A 28 14.22 -26.84 -8.71
CA ALA A 28 13.28 -26.50 -7.64
C ALA A 28 11.81 -26.64 -8.09
N LEU A 29 11.50 -26.22 -9.33
CA LEU A 29 10.18 -26.40 -9.92
C LEU A 29 9.83 -27.88 -10.15
N LYS A 30 10.78 -28.68 -10.65
CA LYS A 30 10.61 -30.13 -10.80
C LYS A 30 10.37 -30.80 -9.44
N ASP A 31 11.14 -30.43 -8.43
CA ASP A 31 11.02 -30.96 -7.07
C ASP A 31 9.65 -30.64 -6.46
N PHE A 32 9.15 -29.41 -6.68
CA PHE A 32 7.79 -29.06 -6.27
C PHE A 32 6.73 -29.85 -7.04
N GLY A 33 6.86 -29.97 -8.36
CA GLY A 33 5.96 -30.78 -9.19
C GLY A 33 5.93 -32.26 -8.79
N LEU A 34 7.03 -32.80 -8.26
CA LEU A 34 7.15 -34.17 -7.74
C LEU A 34 6.74 -34.31 -6.26
N ASN A 35 6.05 -33.31 -5.69
CA ASN A 35 5.57 -33.28 -4.30
C ASN A 35 6.67 -33.41 -3.23
N LYS A 36 7.92 -33.01 -3.52
CA LYS A 36 8.97 -32.95 -2.49
C LYS A 36 8.74 -31.85 -1.45
N PHE A 37 7.93 -30.85 -1.81
CA PHE A 37 7.47 -29.79 -0.91
C PHE A 37 5.95 -29.79 -0.82
N ARG A 38 5.42 -29.41 0.36
CA ARG A 38 3.99 -29.29 0.62
C ARG A 38 3.45 -27.90 0.24
N VAL A 39 4.28 -26.87 0.35
CA VAL A 39 3.90 -25.47 0.07
C VAL A 39 4.96 -24.81 -0.81
N ALA A 40 4.53 -24.15 -1.87
CA ALA A 40 5.38 -23.24 -2.65
C ALA A 40 4.85 -21.81 -2.54
N LEU A 41 5.72 -20.89 -2.13
CA LEU A 41 5.47 -19.46 -2.18
C LEU A 41 6.09 -18.92 -3.46
N ILE A 42 5.25 -18.48 -4.39
CA ILE A 42 5.66 -18.13 -5.76
C ILE A 42 5.16 -16.73 -6.12
N SER A 43 5.96 -15.98 -6.88
CA SER A 43 5.52 -14.69 -7.42
C SER A 43 4.54 -14.90 -8.58
N PRO A 44 3.60 -13.96 -8.84
CA PRO A 44 2.65 -14.11 -9.95
C PRO A 44 3.37 -14.24 -11.30
N GLU A 45 4.47 -13.50 -11.51
CA GLU A 45 5.26 -13.52 -12.74
C GLU A 45 5.82 -14.92 -13.03
N MET A 46 6.24 -15.64 -11.99
CA MET A 46 6.74 -17.01 -12.12
C MET A 46 5.62 -18.02 -12.28
N ALA A 47 4.51 -17.85 -11.56
CA ALA A 47 3.38 -18.78 -11.59
C ALA A 47 2.69 -18.85 -12.96
N VAL A 48 2.64 -17.73 -13.69
CA VAL A 48 2.10 -17.67 -15.05
C VAL A 48 3.14 -18.06 -16.13
N GLY A 49 4.40 -18.24 -15.73
CA GLY A 49 5.52 -18.52 -16.64
C GLY A 49 5.51 -19.94 -17.23
N LYS A 50 6.14 -20.08 -18.41
CA LYS A 50 6.23 -21.36 -19.15
C LYS A 50 6.87 -22.48 -18.33
N SER A 51 7.91 -22.17 -17.56
CA SER A 51 8.66 -23.16 -16.77
C SER A 51 7.81 -23.76 -15.65
N PHE A 52 7.01 -22.94 -14.95
CA PHE A 52 6.07 -23.43 -13.95
C PHE A 52 5.02 -24.35 -14.58
N HIS A 53 4.49 -23.97 -15.74
CA HIS A 53 3.57 -24.84 -16.48
C HIS A 53 4.20 -26.18 -16.87
N GLN A 54 5.44 -26.16 -17.39
CA GLN A 54 6.14 -27.35 -17.87
C GLN A 54 6.50 -28.33 -16.75
N HIS A 55 6.97 -27.85 -15.60
CA HIS A 55 7.51 -28.69 -14.54
C HIS A 55 6.54 -28.96 -13.39
N VAL A 56 5.58 -28.07 -13.15
CA VAL A 56 4.61 -28.19 -12.05
C VAL A 56 3.24 -28.55 -12.58
N MET A 57 2.65 -27.72 -13.43
CA MET A 57 1.25 -27.93 -13.86
C MET A 57 1.05 -29.20 -14.68
N LYS A 58 2.04 -29.65 -15.46
CA LYS A 58 2.00 -30.91 -16.20
C LYS A 58 2.39 -32.14 -15.37
N SER A 59 2.80 -31.97 -14.12
CA SER A 59 3.24 -33.07 -13.27
C SER A 59 2.04 -33.85 -12.73
N THR A 60 1.99 -35.16 -13.00
CA THR A 60 0.92 -36.04 -12.51
C THR A 60 0.83 -36.03 -10.97
N PRO A 61 1.93 -36.17 -10.20
CA PRO A 61 1.88 -36.04 -8.74
C PRO A 61 1.26 -34.72 -8.27
N PHE A 62 1.58 -33.60 -8.90
CA PHE A 62 1.00 -32.31 -8.54
C PHE A 62 -0.51 -32.27 -8.83
N GLN A 63 -0.91 -32.72 -10.01
CA GLN A 63 -2.32 -32.73 -10.42
C GLN A 63 -3.20 -33.60 -9.51
N GLU A 64 -2.68 -34.74 -9.06
CA GLU A 64 -3.41 -35.67 -8.20
C GLU A 64 -3.44 -35.26 -6.71
N ASN A 65 -2.47 -34.46 -6.25
CA ASN A 65 -2.29 -34.18 -4.82
C ASN A 65 -2.39 -32.69 -4.45
N ASN A 66 -2.64 -31.78 -5.40
CA ASN A 66 -2.83 -30.38 -5.08
C ASN A 66 -4.12 -30.19 -4.25
N ILE A 67 -3.97 -29.54 -3.09
CA ILE A 67 -5.07 -29.29 -2.16
C ILE A 67 -5.64 -27.88 -2.25
N GLY A 68 -5.14 -27.03 -3.16
CA GLY A 68 -5.63 -25.68 -3.37
C GLY A 68 -4.60 -24.67 -3.87
N LEU A 69 -5.11 -23.48 -4.20
CA LEU A 69 -4.36 -22.28 -4.55
C LEU A 69 -4.76 -21.14 -3.62
N ILE A 70 -3.76 -20.38 -3.14
CA ILE A 70 -3.97 -19.17 -2.35
C ILE A 70 -3.38 -17.99 -3.13
N ILE A 71 -4.20 -16.98 -3.42
CA ILE A 71 -3.77 -15.71 -3.99
C ILE A 71 -3.80 -14.67 -2.88
N ASP A 72 -2.62 -14.32 -2.38
CA ASP A 72 -2.45 -13.23 -1.42
C ASP A 72 -2.38 -11.87 -2.13
N GLU A 73 -2.68 -10.79 -1.42
CA GLU A 73 -2.67 -9.42 -1.94
C GLU A 73 -3.38 -9.25 -3.30
N VAL A 74 -4.56 -9.85 -3.44
CA VAL A 74 -5.32 -9.86 -4.72
C VAL A 74 -5.69 -8.44 -5.20
N HIS A 75 -5.59 -7.45 -4.32
CA HIS A 75 -5.71 -6.04 -4.68
C HIS A 75 -4.62 -5.54 -5.65
N ALA A 76 -3.50 -6.26 -5.81
CA ALA A 76 -2.43 -5.91 -6.74
C ALA A 76 -2.81 -6.11 -8.22
N MET A 77 -4.01 -6.62 -8.51
CA MET A 77 -4.48 -6.96 -9.85
C MET A 77 -4.78 -5.78 -10.75
N ASP A 78 -5.16 -4.64 -10.17
CA ASP A 78 -5.57 -3.47 -10.95
C ASP A 78 -4.62 -2.30 -10.76
N GLU A 79 -4.39 -1.62 -11.87
CA GLU A 79 -3.62 -0.39 -11.94
C GLU A 79 -4.50 0.75 -11.45
N TRP A 80 -4.37 1.12 -10.17
CA TRP A 80 -5.14 2.23 -9.60
C TRP A 80 -4.32 3.13 -8.68
N GLY A 81 -3.18 3.64 -9.15
CA GLY A 81 -2.39 4.63 -8.42
C GLY A 81 -1.76 4.16 -7.10
N THR A 82 -1.97 2.91 -6.68
CA THR A 82 -1.20 2.25 -5.61
C THR A 82 0.10 1.73 -6.18
N ASP A 83 1.20 1.86 -5.42
CA ASP A 83 2.53 1.39 -5.84
C ASP A 83 2.62 -0.15 -5.98
N ASP A 84 1.55 -0.87 -5.61
CA ASP A 84 1.49 -2.34 -5.55
C ASP A 84 0.86 -3.02 -6.78
N PHE A 85 0.48 -2.26 -7.83
CA PHE A 85 -0.02 -2.87 -9.07
C PHE A 85 1.03 -3.79 -9.69
N ARG A 86 0.62 -5.03 -10.00
CA ARG A 86 1.46 -6.06 -10.61
C ARG A 86 0.73 -6.69 -11.78
N PRO A 87 1.08 -6.33 -13.04
CA PRO A 87 0.39 -6.81 -14.24
C PRO A 87 0.19 -8.33 -14.32
N ALA A 88 1.12 -9.11 -13.76
CA ALA A 88 1.06 -10.57 -13.75
C ALA A 88 -0.14 -11.15 -12.98
N TYR A 89 -0.73 -10.39 -12.02
CA TYR A 89 -1.95 -10.82 -11.32
C TYR A 89 -3.13 -10.96 -12.27
N SER A 90 -3.25 -10.12 -13.29
CA SER A 90 -4.35 -10.19 -14.27
C SER A 90 -4.33 -11.49 -15.09
N GLN A 91 -3.17 -12.13 -15.21
CA GLN A 91 -2.96 -13.38 -15.92
C GLN A 91 -3.25 -14.63 -15.06
N LEU A 92 -3.51 -14.47 -13.77
CA LEU A 92 -3.77 -15.60 -12.86
C LEU A 92 -5.07 -16.35 -13.20
N SER A 93 -6.00 -15.74 -13.92
CA SER A 93 -7.17 -16.44 -14.47
C SER A 93 -6.76 -17.67 -15.30
N THR A 94 -5.69 -17.56 -16.10
CA THR A 94 -5.16 -18.68 -16.90
C THR A 94 -4.54 -19.78 -16.04
N LEU A 95 -3.95 -19.42 -14.89
CA LEU A 95 -3.43 -20.39 -13.93
C LEU A 95 -4.59 -21.13 -13.24
N ILE A 96 -5.60 -20.39 -12.79
CA ILE A 96 -6.80 -20.94 -12.14
C ILE A 96 -7.49 -21.97 -13.05
N GLN A 97 -7.65 -21.65 -14.34
CA GLN A 97 -8.26 -22.58 -15.32
C GLN A 97 -7.46 -23.88 -15.53
N ARG A 98 -6.16 -23.90 -15.17
CA ARG A 98 -5.29 -25.08 -15.29
C ARG A 98 -5.14 -25.84 -13.97
N MET A 99 -5.69 -25.33 -12.87
CA MET A 99 -5.66 -26.02 -11.58
C MET A 99 -6.46 -27.32 -11.64
N PRO A 100 -6.11 -28.33 -10.81
CA PRO A 100 -6.86 -29.57 -10.75
C PRO A 100 -8.34 -29.32 -10.44
N THR A 101 -9.22 -30.06 -11.10
CA THR A 101 -10.66 -29.93 -10.90
C THR A 101 -11.02 -30.20 -9.43
N GLY A 102 -11.74 -29.27 -8.81
CA GLY A 102 -12.15 -29.37 -7.41
C GLY A 102 -11.14 -28.82 -6.40
N ALA A 103 -9.96 -28.38 -6.82
CA ALA A 103 -9.02 -27.70 -5.94
C ALA A 103 -9.61 -26.36 -5.45
N PRO A 104 -9.67 -26.10 -4.13
CA PRO A 104 -10.20 -24.84 -3.61
C PRO A 104 -9.27 -23.67 -3.94
N LEU A 105 -9.89 -22.52 -4.25
CA LEU A 105 -9.21 -21.24 -4.41
C LEU A 105 -9.53 -20.35 -3.20
N MET A 106 -8.49 -19.83 -2.55
CA MET A 106 -8.61 -18.79 -1.53
C MET A 106 -7.95 -17.52 -2.03
N MET A 107 -8.59 -16.37 -1.80
CA MET A 107 -8.04 -15.07 -2.13
C MET A 107 -8.07 -14.19 -0.89
N GLY A 108 -6.96 -13.53 -0.61
CA GLY A 108 -6.78 -12.66 0.54
C GLY A 108 -6.37 -11.25 0.14
N SER A 109 -6.90 -10.26 0.85
CA SER A 109 -6.38 -8.90 0.86
C SER A 109 -6.85 -8.20 2.14
N ALA A 110 -5.96 -7.43 2.76
CA ALA A 110 -6.32 -6.60 3.91
C ALA A 110 -7.23 -5.43 3.52
N THR A 111 -7.09 -4.93 2.28
CA THR A 111 -7.82 -3.77 1.76
C THR A 111 -8.44 -4.11 0.42
N LEU A 112 -9.75 -4.29 0.40
CA LEU A 112 -10.51 -4.72 -0.78
C LEU A 112 -11.89 -4.03 -0.78
N PRO A 113 -11.97 -2.73 -1.13
CA PRO A 113 -13.25 -2.02 -1.20
C PRO A 113 -14.15 -2.66 -2.27
N PRO A 114 -15.48 -2.48 -2.22
CA PRO A 114 -16.43 -3.24 -3.03
C PRO A 114 -16.20 -3.20 -4.54
N LEU A 115 -15.77 -2.06 -5.08
CA LEU A 115 -15.50 -1.91 -6.52
C LEU A 115 -14.32 -2.77 -6.97
N LEU A 116 -13.22 -2.71 -6.20
CA LEU A 116 -12.07 -3.58 -6.36
C LEU A 116 -12.47 -5.06 -6.15
N ARG A 117 -13.27 -5.34 -5.11
CA ARG A 117 -14.19 -6.49 -4.97
C ARG A 117 -14.56 -7.12 -6.32
N ASN A 118 -15.42 -6.38 -6.98
CA ASN A 118 -16.11 -6.83 -8.17
C ASN A 118 -15.15 -6.98 -9.36
N SER A 119 -14.16 -6.09 -9.48
CA SER A 119 -13.12 -6.17 -10.51
C SER A 119 -12.30 -7.45 -10.41
N VAL A 120 -11.82 -7.81 -9.21
CA VAL A 120 -11.04 -9.05 -8.98
C VAL A 120 -11.86 -10.29 -9.33
N VAL A 121 -13.11 -10.36 -8.86
CA VAL A 121 -14.01 -11.49 -9.14
C VAL A 121 -14.22 -11.65 -10.65
N HIS A 122 -14.45 -10.52 -11.35
CA HIS A 122 -14.64 -10.51 -12.80
C HIS A 122 -13.38 -10.95 -13.55
N LYS A 123 -12.22 -10.33 -13.27
CA LYS A 123 -10.95 -10.59 -13.96
C LYS A 123 -10.43 -12.02 -13.76
N LEU A 124 -10.66 -12.59 -12.58
CA LEU A 124 -10.29 -13.99 -12.31
C LEU A 124 -11.33 -15.01 -12.80
N GLY A 125 -12.48 -14.56 -13.30
CA GLY A 125 -13.56 -15.45 -13.75
C GLY A 125 -14.16 -16.28 -12.62
N ILE A 126 -14.23 -15.70 -11.41
CA ILE A 126 -14.77 -16.39 -10.24
C ILE A 126 -16.30 -16.39 -10.34
N ALA A 127 -16.89 -17.59 -10.26
CA ALA A 127 -18.33 -17.75 -10.25
C ALA A 127 -18.96 -17.01 -9.05
N SER A 128 -20.19 -16.54 -9.20
CA SER A 128 -20.88 -15.72 -8.19
C SER A 128 -21.15 -16.45 -6.86
N ASN A 129 -21.01 -17.78 -6.82
CA ASN A 129 -21.25 -18.63 -5.66
C ASN A 129 -19.99 -18.88 -4.80
N TYR A 130 -19.26 -17.82 -4.44
CA TYR A 130 -18.11 -17.91 -3.54
C TYR A 130 -18.47 -17.47 -2.11
N ALA A 131 -17.79 -18.04 -1.11
CA ALA A 131 -17.90 -17.59 0.26
C ALA A 131 -17.10 -16.28 0.44
N HIS A 132 -17.77 -15.23 0.91
CA HIS A 132 -17.14 -13.93 1.18
C HIS A 132 -17.02 -13.70 2.69
N LEU A 133 -15.79 -13.80 3.21
CA LEU A 133 -15.46 -13.52 4.61
C LEU A 133 -14.92 -12.10 4.73
N ALA A 134 -15.77 -11.16 5.15
CA ALA A 134 -15.40 -9.75 5.28
C ALA A 134 -15.33 -9.32 6.75
N PHE A 135 -14.18 -8.77 7.14
CA PHE A 135 -13.93 -8.19 8.44
C PHE A 135 -13.67 -6.68 8.29
N SER A 136 -14.19 -5.90 9.24
CA SER A 136 -13.96 -4.46 9.26
C SER A 136 -12.47 -4.17 9.43
N ASN A 137 -11.96 -3.25 8.61
CA ASN A 137 -10.60 -2.74 8.73
C ASN A 137 -10.53 -1.48 9.62
N GLU A 138 -11.61 -1.14 10.32
CA GLU A 138 -11.63 -0.07 11.30
C GLU A 138 -10.73 -0.42 12.50
N LYS A 139 -9.67 0.36 12.68
CA LYS A 139 -8.74 0.24 13.81
C LYS A 139 -9.13 1.24 14.88
N THR A 140 -10.08 0.85 15.73
CA THR A 140 -10.67 1.71 16.76
C THR A 140 -9.66 2.25 17.79
N ASN A 141 -8.48 1.65 17.88
CA ASN A 141 -7.36 2.07 18.73
C ASN A 141 -6.43 3.11 18.08
N ILE A 142 -6.76 3.57 16.87
CA ILE A 142 -6.03 4.62 16.15
C ILE A 142 -6.85 5.92 16.12
N SER A 143 -6.15 7.02 16.38
CA SER A 143 -6.66 8.38 16.18
C SER A 143 -6.18 8.96 14.85
N LEU A 144 -7.08 9.57 14.08
CA LEU A 144 -6.78 10.16 12.77
C LEU A 144 -6.71 11.69 12.84
N SER A 145 -5.76 12.32 12.15
CA SER A 145 -5.73 13.78 11.99
C SER A 145 -5.17 14.23 10.65
N VAL A 146 -5.68 15.33 10.12
CA VAL A 146 -5.11 16.03 8.96
C VAL A 146 -4.68 17.42 9.41
N ARG A 147 -3.41 17.76 9.19
CA ARG A 147 -2.79 19.00 9.66
C ARG A 147 -2.28 19.81 8.47
N ILE A 148 -2.75 21.04 8.34
CA ILE A 148 -2.19 21.98 7.38
C ILE A 148 -0.80 22.39 7.87
N LEU A 149 0.23 22.24 7.02
CA LEU A 149 1.60 22.69 7.28
C LEU A 149 1.61 24.19 7.60
N GLN A 150 2.25 24.56 8.71
CA GLN A 150 2.41 25.95 9.14
C GLN A 150 3.70 26.58 8.63
N HIS A 151 4.67 25.76 8.21
CA HIS A 151 5.96 26.20 7.69
C HIS A 151 6.14 25.79 6.22
N PRO A 152 7.12 26.38 5.50
CA PRO A 152 7.47 25.94 4.15
C PRO A 152 7.75 24.44 4.13
N VAL A 153 7.23 23.72 3.13
CA VAL A 153 7.29 22.24 3.07
C VAL A 153 8.72 21.68 3.23
N GLY A 154 9.72 22.34 2.64
CA GLY A 154 11.13 21.92 2.73
C GLY A 154 11.84 22.30 4.03
N SER A 155 11.18 22.99 4.96
CA SER A 155 11.76 23.33 6.27
C SER A 155 11.65 22.20 7.29
N TYR A 156 10.70 21.28 7.08
CA TYR A 156 10.40 20.15 7.98
C TYR A 156 10.04 20.54 9.43
N ALA A 157 9.86 21.83 9.71
CA ALA A 157 9.60 22.36 11.06
C ALA A 157 8.34 21.81 11.72
N ASP A 158 7.30 21.52 10.92
CA ASP A 158 6.06 20.89 11.38
C ASP A 158 6.26 19.47 11.94
N LEU A 159 7.43 18.84 11.76
CA LEU A 159 7.78 17.56 12.37
C LEU A 159 8.34 17.70 13.79
N LEU A 160 8.81 18.90 14.20
CA LEU A 160 9.38 19.09 15.54
C LEU A 160 8.40 18.81 16.69
N PRO A 161 7.09 19.11 16.60
CA PRO A 161 6.13 18.74 17.64
C PRO A 161 5.92 17.24 17.80
N LEU A 162 6.49 16.40 16.93
CA LEU A 162 6.46 14.96 17.08
C LEU A 162 7.42 14.47 18.19
N PHE A 163 8.37 15.32 18.61
CA PHE A 163 9.11 15.14 19.85
C PHE A 163 8.19 15.46 21.03
N THR A 164 7.73 14.41 21.71
CA THR A 164 6.81 14.49 22.83
C THR A 164 7.55 14.32 24.16
N LYS A 165 6.82 14.28 25.26
CA LYS A 165 7.34 13.90 26.58
C LYS A 165 6.59 12.69 27.10
N ASP A 166 7.30 11.76 27.74
CA ASP A 166 6.69 10.62 28.44
C ASP A 166 5.97 11.08 29.74
N ALA A 167 5.38 10.14 30.47
CA ALA A 167 4.68 10.42 31.73
C ALA A 167 5.59 10.99 32.84
N ALA A 168 6.90 10.76 32.76
CA ALA A 168 7.90 11.31 33.67
C ALA A 168 8.44 12.68 33.19
N GLY A 169 8.00 13.15 32.02
CA GLY A 169 8.43 14.41 31.42
C GLY A 169 9.72 14.30 30.58
N HIS A 170 10.25 13.09 30.37
CA HIS A 170 11.43 12.88 29.55
C HIS A 170 11.10 13.00 28.06
N PRO A 171 12.01 13.56 27.23
CA PRO A 171 11.81 13.59 25.79
C PRO A 171 11.60 12.18 25.21
N GLU A 172 10.56 12.03 24.42
CA GLU A 172 10.21 10.78 23.75
C GLU A 172 9.95 11.03 22.27
N PHE A 173 10.38 10.09 21.45
CA PHE A 173 9.94 9.98 20.07
C PHE A 173 9.47 8.54 19.87
N PRO A 174 8.16 8.26 20.07
CA PRO A 174 7.66 6.90 19.98
C PRO A 174 7.89 6.38 18.56
N GLN A 175 7.96 5.07 18.39
CA GLN A 175 8.25 4.45 17.10
C GLN A 175 7.31 5.00 16.00
N THR A 176 7.90 5.78 15.09
CA THR A 176 7.17 6.58 14.10
C THR A 176 7.63 6.19 12.70
N LEU A 177 6.67 5.94 11.82
CA LEU A 177 6.91 5.72 10.39
C LEU A 177 6.45 6.96 9.61
N ILE A 178 7.39 7.63 8.93
CA ILE A 178 7.11 8.81 8.13
C ILE A 178 7.16 8.44 6.64
N TYR A 179 6.02 8.51 5.97
CA TYR A 179 5.90 8.36 4.52
C TYR A 179 6.11 9.70 3.83
N VAL A 180 6.90 9.68 2.76
CA VAL A 180 7.31 10.84 1.97
C VAL A 180 7.20 10.51 0.48
N ASN A 181 7.19 11.53 -0.38
CA ASN A 181 6.96 11.36 -1.81
C ASN A 181 8.24 11.26 -2.65
N SER A 182 9.42 11.47 -2.04
CA SER A 182 10.70 11.29 -2.74
C SER A 182 11.81 10.73 -1.86
N ARG A 183 12.80 10.09 -2.49
CA ARG A 183 14.01 9.56 -1.83
C ARG A 183 14.78 10.68 -1.11
N LYS A 184 14.98 11.80 -1.81
CA LYS A 184 15.66 12.97 -1.28
C LYS A 184 14.97 13.50 -0.02
N GLU A 185 13.64 13.62 -0.05
CA GLU A 185 12.85 14.05 1.10
C GLU A 185 13.00 13.10 2.30
N SER A 186 13.13 11.78 2.07
CA SER A 186 13.39 10.82 3.16
C SER A 186 14.75 11.03 3.84
N GLU A 187 15.78 11.33 3.06
CA GLU A 187 17.14 11.59 3.56
C GLU A 187 17.18 12.95 4.29
N GLU A 188 16.60 13.98 3.69
CA GLU A 188 16.55 15.33 4.27
C GLU A 188 15.77 15.37 5.59
N ILE A 189 14.65 14.65 5.69
CA ILE A 189 13.88 14.53 6.93
C ILE A 189 14.67 13.79 8.01
N GLN A 190 15.41 12.73 7.65
CA GLN A 190 16.29 12.04 8.60
C GLN A 190 17.33 13.02 9.17
N ASP A 191 18.05 13.73 8.31
CA ASP A 191 19.06 14.70 8.73
C ASP A 191 18.45 15.85 9.56
N PHE A 192 17.25 16.30 9.20
CA PHE A 192 16.53 17.32 9.94
C PHE A 192 16.18 16.84 11.35
N LEU A 193 15.57 15.65 11.50
CA LEU A 193 15.19 15.11 12.80
C LEU A 193 16.42 14.82 13.67
N ARG A 194 17.50 14.29 13.10
CA ARG A 194 18.77 14.06 13.84
C ARG A 194 19.34 15.34 14.43
N ARG A 195 19.33 16.43 13.66
CA ARG A 195 19.88 17.73 14.10
C ARG A 195 19.06 18.39 15.21
N HIS A 196 17.76 18.13 15.26
CA HIS A 196 16.83 18.76 16.21
C HIS A 196 16.37 17.81 17.32
N ALA A 197 16.88 16.58 17.34
CA ALA A 197 16.56 15.62 18.38
C ALA A 197 17.07 16.13 19.74
N PRO A 198 16.25 16.07 20.81
CA PRO A 198 16.71 16.25 22.17
C PRO A 198 17.90 15.33 22.48
N GLU A 199 18.84 15.79 23.31
CA GLU A 199 20.08 15.04 23.64
C GLU A 199 19.82 13.62 24.16
N ALA A 200 18.69 13.41 24.84
CA ALA A 200 18.26 12.10 25.34
C ALA A 200 17.89 11.09 24.23
N ILE A 201 17.60 11.55 23.01
CA ILE A 201 17.20 10.70 21.88
C ILE A 201 18.41 10.56 20.94
N PRO A 202 18.99 9.36 20.81
CA PRO A 202 20.22 9.18 20.05
C PRO A 202 19.97 9.36 18.55
N ALA A 203 20.90 9.99 17.84
CA ALA A 203 20.78 10.25 16.39
C ALA A 203 20.58 8.96 15.55
N VAL A 204 21.07 7.82 16.03
CA VAL A 204 20.88 6.49 15.41
C VAL A 204 19.43 6.00 15.46
N ALA A 205 18.53 6.69 16.18
CA ALA A 205 17.10 6.37 16.23
C ALA A 205 16.37 6.76 14.93
N PHE A 206 16.96 7.62 14.09
CA PHE A 206 16.38 8.08 12.84
C PHE A 206 17.05 7.40 11.65
N GLU A 207 16.28 6.67 10.86
CA GLU A 207 16.72 5.99 9.65
C GLU A 207 15.77 6.30 8.48
N PHE A 208 16.30 6.35 7.26
CA PHE A 208 15.51 6.39 6.03
C PHE A 208 15.55 5.02 5.34
N TYR A 209 14.54 4.75 4.51
CA TYR A 209 14.47 3.52 3.74
C TYR A 209 13.91 3.78 2.35
N HIS A 210 14.66 3.37 1.32
CA HIS A 210 14.19 3.32 -0.06
C HIS A 210 14.94 2.27 -0.86
N ARG A 211 14.42 1.89 -2.04
CA ARG A 211 14.96 0.77 -2.86
C ARG A 211 16.46 0.85 -3.21
N HIS A 212 17.04 2.06 -3.27
CA HIS A 212 18.43 2.30 -3.67
C HIS A 212 19.45 2.32 -2.51
N ILE A 213 19.03 2.09 -1.25
CA ILE A 213 20.02 1.95 -0.17
C ILE A 213 20.79 0.64 -0.32
N ALA A 214 22.01 0.61 0.19
CA ALA A 214 22.85 -0.58 0.16
C ALA A 214 22.16 -1.78 0.83
N GLU A 215 22.34 -2.98 0.29
CA GLU A 215 21.68 -4.18 0.83
C GLU A 215 22.10 -4.47 2.28
N SER A 216 23.35 -4.18 2.64
CA SER A 216 23.85 -4.24 4.03
C SER A 216 23.10 -3.29 4.96
N GLN A 217 22.75 -2.09 4.49
CA GLN A 217 21.96 -1.13 5.25
C GLN A 217 20.49 -1.57 5.32
N LYS A 218 19.95 -2.16 4.26
CA LYS A 218 18.61 -2.79 4.35
C LYS A 218 18.62 -3.81 5.46
N LEU A 219 19.52 -4.79 5.39
CA LEU A 219 19.68 -5.87 6.38
C LEU A 219 19.81 -5.31 7.80
N SER A 220 20.65 -4.29 8.02
CA SER A 220 20.80 -3.70 9.36
C SER A 220 19.51 -3.02 9.86
N ILE A 221 18.77 -2.34 8.99
CA ILE A 221 17.45 -1.79 9.32
C ILE A 221 16.45 -2.93 9.59
N GLN A 222 16.50 -4.04 8.85
CA GLN A 222 15.59 -5.17 9.07
C GLN A 222 15.88 -5.93 10.36
N GLU A 223 17.17 -6.14 10.67
CA GLU A 223 17.65 -6.77 11.91
C GLU A 223 17.31 -5.92 13.14
N ARG A 224 17.32 -4.59 13.00
CA ARG A 224 16.81 -3.65 14.01
C ARG A 224 15.27 -3.62 14.09
N GLY A 225 14.61 -4.45 13.29
CA GLY A 225 13.21 -4.85 13.42
C GLY A 225 12.30 -4.22 12.38
N MET A 226 12.40 -4.61 11.10
CA MET A 226 11.45 -4.09 10.08
C MET A 226 10.00 -4.48 10.35
N ASP A 227 9.78 -5.56 11.11
CA ASP A 227 8.45 -5.97 11.53
C ASP A 227 8.02 -5.19 12.77
N PHE A 228 8.18 -3.86 12.74
CA PHE A 228 7.88 -2.93 13.83
C PHE A 228 6.46 -3.18 14.37
N PRO A 229 6.29 -3.97 15.44
CA PRO A 229 4.96 -4.34 15.92
C PRO A 229 4.30 -3.16 16.65
N HIS A 230 5.15 -2.22 17.07
CA HIS A 230 4.85 -1.15 18.01
C HIS A 230 4.93 0.24 17.36
N ILE A 231 4.71 0.35 16.04
CA ILE A 231 4.61 1.67 15.37
C ILE A 231 3.45 2.43 16.01
N LYS A 232 3.74 3.36 16.92
CA LYS A 232 2.72 4.17 17.59
C LYS A 232 2.20 5.27 16.69
N ARG A 233 3.01 5.71 15.74
CA ARG A 233 2.69 6.85 14.89
C ARG A 233 3.00 6.56 13.43
N VAL A 234 2.03 6.83 12.56
CA VAL A 234 2.26 6.90 11.11
C VAL A 234 2.04 8.35 10.68
N VAL A 235 2.99 8.91 9.95
CA VAL A 235 2.92 10.27 9.44
C VAL A 235 3.01 10.22 7.92
N PHE A 236 2.10 10.91 7.26
CA PHE A 236 2.22 11.24 5.84
C PHE A 236 2.70 12.69 5.76
N TYR A 237 3.92 12.89 5.28
CA TYR A 237 4.41 14.24 4.99
C TYR A 237 4.06 14.54 3.54
N ARG A 238 2.88 15.16 3.36
CA ARG A 238 2.13 15.35 2.09
C ARG A 238 1.15 14.23 1.77
N GLU A 239 0.15 14.57 0.97
CA GLU A 239 -0.91 13.68 0.54
C GLU A 239 -0.38 12.48 -0.27
N PRO A 240 -0.90 11.26 -0.01
CA PRO A 240 -0.67 10.12 -0.88
C PRO A 240 -1.43 10.29 -2.20
N LYS A 241 -1.12 9.45 -3.19
CA LYS A 241 -1.79 9.49 -4.51
C LYS A 241 -3.27 9.06 -4.46
N THR A 242 -3.60 8.17 -3.53
CA THR A 242 -4.89 7.46 -3.46
C THR A 242 -5.29 7.22 -2.01
N PHE A 243 -6.60 7.14 -1.76
CA PHE A 243 -7.14 6.83 -0.44
C PHE A 243 -6.82 5.40 -0.03
N LEU A 244 -6.87 4.45 -0.97
CA LEU A 244 -6.48 3.06 -0.69
C LEU A 244 -5.02 2.96 -0.22
N SER A 245 -4.09 3.70 -0.85
CA SER A 245 -2.68 3.74 -0.42
C SER A 245 -2.52 4.36 0.97
N ASP A 246 -3.29 5.41 1.27
CA ASP A 246 -3.35 6.02 2.61
C ASP A 246 -3.71 4.97 3.67
N VAL A 247 -4.80 4.24 3.43
CA VAL A 247 -5.33 3.23 4.35
C VAL A 247 -4.35 2.08 4.58
N GLN A 248 -3.72 1.56 3.52
CA GLN A 248 -2.74 0.48 3.63
C GLN A 248 -1.51 0.90 4.47
N LYS A 249 -1.01 2.11 4.22
CA LYS A 249 0.14 2.70 4.94
C LYS A 249 -0.23 3.02 6.38
N ALA A 250 -1.40 3.60 6.62
CA ALA A 250 -1.95 3.87 7.95
C ALA A 250 -2.19 2.58 8.75
N GLY A 251 -2.54 1.47 8.09
CA GLY A 251 -2.72 0.15 8.69
C GLY A 251 -1.49 -0.38 9.43
N ARG A 252 -0.29 0.15 9.13
CA ARG A 252 0.97 -0.17 9.84
C ARG A 252 1.03 0.40 11.25
N CYS A 253 0.27 1.45 11.56
CA CYS A 253 0.17 2.02 12.90
C CYS A 253 -0.47 0.99 13.84
N VAL A 254 0.25 0.60 14.89
CA VAL A 254 -0.17 -0.27 15.99
C VAL A 254 -0.77 -1.61 15.55
N ARG A 255 0.01 -2.69 15.67
CA ARG A 255 -0.49 -4.04 15.36
C ARG A 255 -1.20 -4.71 16.53
N LEU A 256 -0.88 -4.30 17.76
CA LEU A 256 -1.46 -4.88 18.97
C LEU A 256 -2.77 -4.16 19.34
N ILE A 257 -3.82 -4.94 19.53
CA ILE A 257 -5.19 -4.46 19.79
C ILE A 257 -5.28 -3.61 21.08
N ASN A 258 -4.41 -3.87 22.05
CA ASN A 258 -4.37 -3.19 23.35
C ASN A 258 -3.52 -1.91 23.36
N GLU A 259 -2.83 -1.60 22.27
CA GLU A 259 -2.01 -0.40 22.15
C GLU A 259 -2.77 0.73 21.46
N ARG A 260 -2.40 1.98 21.74
CA ARG A 260 -2.95 3.16 21.06
C ARG A 260 -1.93 3.74 20.09
N GLY A 261 -2.43 4.27 18.98
CA GLY A 261 -1.60 4.95 18.00
C GLY A 261 -2.31 6.10 17.32
N GLU A 262 -1.55 6.85 16.54
CA GLU A 262 -2.05 7.99 15.78
C GLU A 262 -1.56 7.96 14.33
N VAL A 263 -2.42 8.44 13.43
CA VAL A 263 -2.10 8.67 12.03
C VAL A 263 -2.27 10.16 11.75
N ILE A 264 -1.22 10.77 11.21
CA ILE A 264 -1.17 12.21 10.94
C ILE A 264 -0.88 12.41 9.45
N LEU A 265 -1.77 13.08 8.73
CA LEU A 265 -1.52 13.55 7.38
C LEU A 265 -1.20 15.04 7.40
N PHE A 266 0.05 15.40 7.11
CA PHE A 266 0.43 16.78 6.82
C PHE A 266 0.11 17.12 5.38
N ILE A 267 -0.50 18.29 5.16
CA ILE A 267 -0.88 18.77 3.83
C ILE A 267 -0.56 20.25 3.66
N THR A 268 -0.20 20.67 2.45
CA THR A 268 -0.01 22.10 2.17
C THR A 268 -1.37 22.82 2.12
N ARG A 269 -1.40 24.12 2.44
CA ARG A 269 -2.62 24.93 2.30
C ARG A 269 -3.16 24.93 0.87
N ALA A 270 -2.27 24.95 -0.12
CA ALA A 270 -2.64 24.91 -1.53
C ALA A 270 -3.29 23.56 -1.92
N ALA A 271 -2.70 22.44 -1.51
CA ALA A 271 -3.28 21.11 -1.77
C ALA A 271 -4.63 20.94 -1.05
N TYR A 272 -4.74 21.41 0.20
CA TYR A 272 -6.02 21.38 0.92
C TYR A 272 -7.12 22.15 0.17
N ALA A 273 -6.82 23.36 -0.32
CA ALA A 273 -7.76 24.16 -1.11
C ALA A 273 -8.15 23.46 -2.43
N GLN A 274 -7.22 22.75 -3.08
CA GLN A 274 -7.51 21.95 -4.26
C GLN A 274 -8.47 20.80 -3.95
N HIS A 275 -8.24 20.06 -2.85
CA HIS A 275 -9.15 18.99 -2.45
C HIS A 275 -10.54 19.51 -2.07
N LEU A 276 -10.62 20.71 -1.50
CA LEU A 276 -11.91 21.34 -1.19
C LEU A 276 -12.68 21.64 -2.46
N ALA A 277 -12.05 22.30 -3.43
CA ALA A 277 -12.64 22.59 -4.73
C ALA A 277 -13.09 21.32 -5.49
N ASN A 278 -12.31 20.23 -5.41
CA ASN A 278 -12.69 18.96 -6.03
C ASN A 278 -13.97 18.37 -5.42
N VAL A 279 -14.20 18.52 -4.12
CA VAL A 279 -15.41 18.01 -3.45
C VAL A 279 -16.61 18.91 -3.73
N GLU A 280 -16.41 20.23 -3.81
CA GLU A 280 -17.46 21.20 -4.14
C GLU A 280 -17.97 21.01 -5.57
N ALA A 281 -17.07 20.84 -6.55
CA ALA A 281 -17.44 20.63 -7.96
C ALA A 281 -18.30 19.36 -8.18
N GLU A 282 -18.09 18.30 -7.39
CA GLU A 282 -18.90 17.09 -7.45
C GLU A 282 -20.27 17.28 -6.80
N GLY A 283 -20.35 18.05 -5.71
CA GLY A 283 -21.62 18.35 -5.03
C GLY A 283 -22.56 19.23 -5.86
N GLU A 284 -22.01 20.06 -6.76
CA GLU A 284 -22.80 20.83 -7.73
C GLU A 284 -23.34 19.91 -8.85
N ASN A 285 -22.57 18.93 -9.32
CA ASN A 285 -23.01 17.97 -10.34
C ASN A 285 -24.12 17.02 -9.84
N ASP A 286 -24.10 16.63 -8.56
CA ASP A 286 -25.16 15.79 -7.95
C ASP A 286 -26.49 16.54 -7.76
N SER A 287 -26.50 17.88 -7.90
CA SER A 287 -27.72 18.70 -7.71
C SER A 287 -28.56 18.90 -8.99
N ASP A 288 -28.08 18.42 -10.13
CA ASP A 288 -28.75 18.57 -11.44
C ASP A 288 -29.29 17.25 -12.05
N GLU A 289 -29.16 16.09 -11.40
CA GLU A 289 -29.75 14.83 -11.89
C GLU A 289 -30.42 14.00 -10.78
N ASP A 290 -31.75 14.11 -10.71
CA ASP A 290 -32.62 13.24 -9.92
C ASP A 290 -32.70 11.86 -10.60
N GLY A 291 -31.75 10.97 -10.27
CA GLY A 291 -31.71 9.60 -10.79
C GLY A 291 -30.35 8.95 -10.56
N GLY A 292 -30.19 8.19 -9.47
CA GLY A 292 -28.94 7.49 -9.19
C GLY A 292 -28.46 6.64 -10.38
N PRO A 293 -27.15 6.61 -10.70
CA PRO A 293 -26.71 5.92 -11.90
C PRO A 293 -26.83 4.42 -11.69
N ALA A 294 -27.81 3.81 -12.35
CA ALA A 294 -27.75 2.41 -12.72
C ALA A 294 -26.56 2.25 -13.68
N LEU A 295 -25.50 1.58 -13.21
CA LEU A 295 -24.37 1.20 -14.06
C LEU A 295 -24.86 0.19 -15.10
N GLU A 296 -25.12 0.65 -16.32
CA GLU A 296 -25.18 -0.23 -17.48
C GLU A 296 -23.78 -0.77 -17.77
N VAL A 297 -23.68 -2.10 -17.81
CA VAL A 297 -22.48 -2.81 -18.23
C VAL A 297 -22.27 -2.52 -19.72
N PRO A 298 -21.13 -1.98 -20.17
CA PRO A 298 -20.92 -1.76 -21.60
C PRO A 298 -20.91 -3.10 -22.33
N GLU A 299 -21.76 -3.23 -23.36
CA GLU A 299 -21.68 -4.31 -24.34
C GLU A 299 -20.31 -4.29 -25.03
N VAL A 300 -19.71 -5.46 -25.15
CA VAL A 300 -18.41 -5.69 -25.78
C VAL A 300 -18.55 -5.48 -27.28
N VAL A 301 -17.85 -4.48 -27.83
CA VAL A 301 -17.55 -4.44 -29.27
C VAL A 301 -16.36 -5.37 -29.50
N GLU A 302 -16.60 -6.50 -30.17
CA GLU A 302 -15.54 -7.35 -30.70
C GLU A 302 -14.73 -6.54 -31.74
N GLY A 303 -13.45 -6.29 -31.45
CA GLY A 303 -12.57 -5.48 -32.30
C GLY A 303 -11.11 -5.88 -32.15
N GLU A 304 -10.70 -6.79 -33.04
CA GLU A 304 -9.39 -7.01 -33.67
C GLU A 304 -8.11 -7.03 -32.81
N GLN A 305 -7.38 -8.15 -32.94
CA GLN A 305 -6.00 -8.35 -32.53
C GLN A 305 -5.09 -7.20 -32.98
N MET A 306 -4.58 -6.43 -32.01
CA MET A 306 -3.36 -5.65 -32.20
C MET A 306 -2.21 -6.37 -31.49
N ASP A 307 -1.32 -6.95 -32.30
CA ASP A 307 0.00 -7.39 -31.88
C ASP A 307 0.71 -6.25 -31.12
N ARG A 308 1.16 -6.54 -29.90
CA ARG A 308 2.06 -5.67 -29.15
C ARG A 308 3.31 -6.45 -28.81
N ASP A 309 4.33 -6.26 -29.63
CA ASP A 309 5.71 -6.52 -29.25
C ASP A 309 6.06 -5.66 -28.02
N ALA A 310 6.28 -6.33 -26.89
CA ALA A 310 6.79 -5.73 -25.68
C ALA A 310 8.30 -5.50 -25.86
N ALA A 311 8.68 -4.28 -26.23
CA ALA A 311 10.07 -3.84 -26.12
C ALA A 311 10.42 -3.67 -24.64
N VAL A 312 11.37 -4.48 -24.18
CA VAL A 312 12.03 -4.41 -22.88
C VAL A 312 12.89 -3.14 -22.87
N GLU A 313 12.58 -2.17 -22.00
CA GLU A 313 13.49 -1.05 -21.73
C GLU A 313 14.47 -1.47 -20.61
N GLU A 314 15.74 -1.70 -20.98
CA GLU A 314 16.86 -1.64 -20.03
C GLU A 314 17.23 -0.16 -19.79
N PRO A 315 17.59 0.25 -18.56
CA PRO A 315 18.13 1.58 -18.31
C PRO A 315 19.59 1.64 -18.77
N ASP A 316 19.87 2.61 -19.63
CA ASP A 316 21.16 2.96 -20.21
C ASP A 316 22.16 3.44 -19.12
N ASP A 317 23.19 2.64 -18.88
CA ASP A 317 24.39 2.99 -18.09
C ASP A 317 25.32 3.85 -18.97
N GLY A 318 25.33 5.16 -18.72
CA GLY A 318 26.13 6.09 -19.51
C GLY A 318 27.64 5.88 -19.33
N ASN A 319 28.38 5.90 -20.46
CA ASN A 319 29.60 6.72 -20.64
C ASN A 319 30.14 6.58 -22.07
N HIS A 320 29.80 7.47 -23.01
CA HIS A 320 30.61 7.72 -24.21
C HIS A 320 30.43 9.17 -24.68
N ASP A 321 31.55 9.91 -24.73
CA ASP A 321 31.67 11.26 -25.28
C ASP A 321 31.24 11.31 -26.76
N ILE A 322 30.13 12.00 -27.05
CA ILE A 322 29.74 12.34 -28.44
C ILE A 322 29.20 13.78 -28.48
N ALA A 323 29.74 14.56 -29.43
CA ALA A 323 29.46 15.98 -29.69
C ALA A 323 27.96 16.31 -29.89
N PRO A 324 27.52 17.56 -29.64
CA PRO A 324 26.09 17.88 -29.61
C PRO A 324 25.48 17.94 -31.03
N GLY A 325 24.62 16.96 -31.32
CA GLY A 325 23.69 16.99 -32.45
C GLY A 325 22.40 17.78 -32.12
N PRO A 326 21.61 18.18 -33.13
CA PRO A 326 20.49 19.10 -32.96
C PRO A 326 19.38 18.50 -32.10
N ALA A 327 18.80 19.34 -31.23
CA ALA A 327 17.75 18.97 -30.28
C ALA A 327 16.53 18.35 -30.97
N GLN A 328 16.20 17.11 -30.60
CA GLN A 328 14.94 16.47 -30.99
C GLN A 328 13.79 17.02 -30.12
N PRO A 329 12.60 17.23 -30.68
CA PRO A 329 11.46 17.75 -29.93
C PRO A 329 11.00 16.72 -28.90
N HIS A 330 10.84 17.16 -27.65
CA HIS A 330 10.26 16.36 -26.58
C HIS A 330 8.87 15.86 -26.98
N ARG A 331 8.76 14.55 -27.27
CA ARG A 331 7.47 13.87 -27.37
C ARG A 331 6.83 13.88 -25.98
N PHE A 332 5.84 14.75 -25.77
CA PHE A 332 4.95 14.65 -24.63
C PHE A 332 4.27 13.27 -24.66
N LYS A 333 4.65 12.37 -23.74
CA LYS A 333 3.92 11.11 -23.52
C LYS A 333 2.50 11.49 -23.08
N ARG A 334 1.48 11.15 -23.88
CA ARG A 334 0.07 11.30 -23.49
C ARG A 334 -0.16 10.45 -22.24
N VAL A 335 -0.58 11.09 -21.15
CA VAL A 335 -1.02 10.40 -19.93
C VAL A 335 -2.33 9.68 -20.26
N ALA A 336 -2.40 8.38 -19.99
CA ALA A 336 -3.63 7.61 -20.16
C ALA A 336 -4.74 8.19 -19.25
N PRO A 337 -6.01 8.18 -19.69
CA PRO A 337 -7.12 8.63 -18.86
C PRO A 337 -7.23 7.73 -17.62
N LEU A 338 -7.61 8.34 -16.48
CA LEU A 338 -7.83 7.61 -15.23
C LEU A 338 -9.02 6.65 -15.38
N SER A 339 -8.93 5.49 -14.73
CA SER A 339 -10.06 4.58 -14.60
C SER A 339 -11.16 5.17 -13.71
N ALA A 340 -12.41 4.72 -13.89
CA ALA A 340 -13.53 5.15 -13.06
C ALA A 340 -13.28 4.92 -11.56
N PHE A 341 -12.60 3.82 -11.21
CA PHE A 341 -12.20 3.56 -9.83
C PHE A 341 -11.19 4.59 -9.32
N GLU A 342 -10.15 4.92 -10.09
CA GLU A 342 -9.15 5.92 -9.67
C GLU A 342 -9.76 7.30 -9.45
N VAL A 343 -10.73 7.68 -10.28
CA VAL A 343 -11.49 8.92 -10.10
C VAL A 343 -12.23 8.89 -8.75
N GLN A 344 -12.98 7.82 -8.50
CA GLN A 344 -13.73 7.69 -7.24
C GLN A 344 -12.81 7.59 -6.01
N ASP A 345 -11.68 6.89 -6.10
CA ASP A 345 -10.73 6.78 -4.99
C ASP A 345 -10.08 8.13 -4.66
N ARG A 346 -9.66 8.89 -5.68
CA ARG A 346 -9.11 10.25 -5.48
C ARG A 346 -10.15 11.21 -4.92
N LEU A 347 -11.41 11.08 -5.34
CA LEU A 347 -12.51 11.84 -4.76
C LEU A 347 -12.71 11.46 -3.28
N HIS A 348 -12.63 10.17 -2.94
CA HIS A 348 -12.70 9.72 -1.54
C HIS A 348 -11.53 10.25 -0.70
N LEU A 349 -10.31 10.31 -1.25
CA LEU A 349 -9.18 10.95 -0.57
C LEU A 349 -9.47 12.42 -0.30
N SER A 350 -10.01 13.14 -1.28
CA SER A 350 -10.40 14.55 -1.14
C SER A 350 -11.44 14.72 -0.04
N ARG A 351 -12.51 13.90 -0.05
CA ARG A 351 -13.53 13.86 1.01
C ARG A 351 -12.93 13.56 2.38
N PHE A 352 -11.99 12.62 2.48
CA PHE A 352 -11.31 12.28 3.73
C PHE A 352 -10.49 13.45 4.28
N ILE A 353 -9.79 14.19 3.41
CA ILE A 353 -8.95 15.33 3.78
C ILE A 353 -9.78 16.49 4.32
N VAL A 354 -10.83 16.89 3.59
CA VAL A 354 -11.56 18.15 3.84
C VAL A 354 -12.83 18.01 4.67
N THR A 355 -13.24 16.78 5.01
CA THR A 355 -14.46 16.57 5.80
C THR A 355 -14.43 17.33 7.12
N SER A 356 -15.56 17.92 7.51
CA SER A 356 -15.82 18.45 8.84
C SER A 356 -16.48 17.43 9.77
N GLN A 357 -16.88 16.27 9.23
CA GLN A 357 -17.43 15.15 10.01
C GLN A 357 -16.31 14.25 10.55
N CYS A 358 -16.68 13.28 11.37
CA CYS A 358 -15.77 12.24 11.83
C CYS A 358 -15.04 11.56 10.65
N ARG A 359 -13.70 11.58 10.64
CA ARG A 359 -12.88 10.97 9.57
C ARG A 359 -13.12 9.47 9.41
N TRP A 360 -13.38 8.76 10.52
CA TRP A 360 -13.75 7.34 10.47
C TRP A 360 -15.06 7.07 9.72
N LYS A 361 -15.98 8.06 9.58
CA LYS A 361 -17.18 7.87 8.73
C LYS A 361 -16.80 7.73 7.26
N VAL A 362 -15.89 8.56 6.75
CA VAL A 362 -15.41 8.49 5.37
C VAL A 362 -14.63 7.21 5.11
N TRP A 363 -13.77 6.82 6.06
CA TRP A 363 -13.06 5.54 6.00
C TRP A 363 -14.03 4.36 5.96
N ASN A 364 -15.00 4.33 6.87
CA ASN A 364 -15.94 3.21 6.98
C ASN A 364 -16.87 3.12 5.77
N SER A 365 -17.28 4.26 5.18
CA SER A 365 -18.12 4.25 3.98
C SER A 365 -17.38 3.68 2.77
N TYR A 366 -16.11 4.04 2.58
CA TYR A 366 -15.31 3.55 1.44
C TYR A 366 -15.15 2.01 1.45
N PHE A 367 -15.05 1.41 2.63
CA PHE A 367 -14.92 -0.04 2.79
C PHE A 367 -16.23 -0.77 3.08
N GLU A 368 -17.35 -0.09 3.28
CA GLU A 368 -18.61 -0.65 3.82
C GLU A 368 -18.40 -1.44 5.12
N ASN A 369 -17.64 -0.86 6.07
CA ASN A 369 -17.28 -1.55 7.31
C ASN A 369 -18.48 -1.88 8.21
N ASP A 370 -19.58 -1.14 8.08
CA ASP A 370 -20.87 -1.39 8.73
C ASP A 370 -21.51 -2.73 8.32
N LYS A 371 -21.23 -3.20 7.11
CA LYS A 371 -21.70 -4.50 6.58
C LYS A 371 -20.78 -5.67 6.92
N LYS A 372 -19.65 -5.42 7.60
CA LYS A 372 -18.61 -6.43 7.87
C LYS A 372 -18.62 -6.89 9.32
N LYS A 373 -18.03 -8.06 9.56
CA LYS A 373 -17.81 -8.54 10.93
C LYS A 373 -16.81 -7.62 11.64
N PRO A 374 -17.10 -7.16 12.88
CA PRO A 374 -16.11 -6.42 13.64
C PRO A 374 -14.90 -7.31 13.93
N PHE A 375 -13.70 -6.73 13.86
CA PHE A 375 -12.45 -7.41 14.20
C PHE A 375 -11.75 -6.77 15.39
N PHE A 376 -11.69 -5.44 15.41
CA PHE A 376 -11.19 -4.70 16.56
C PHE A 376 -12.29 -4.53 17.63
N PRO A 377 -11.93 -4.53 18.92
CA PRO A 377 -12.86 -4.19 19.99
C PRO A 377 -13.32 -2.73 19.84
N PRO A 378 -14.35 -2.30 20.58
CA PRO A 378 -14.73 -0.90 20.65
C PRO A 378 -13.56 0.01 21.03
N ARG A 379 -13.64 1.28 20.63
CA ARG A 379 -12.63 2.30 20.92
C ARG A 379 -12.32 2.33 22.43
N PRO A 380 -11.04 2.22 22.84
CA PRO A 380 -10.67 2.25 24.25
C PRO A 380 -11.12 3.55 24.94
N PRO A 381 -11.54 3.53 26.22
CA PRO A 381 -11.94 4.74 26.94
C PRO A 381 -10.85 5.81 26.95
N GLY A 382 -11.19 7.04 26.54
CA GLY A 382 -10.25 8.16 26.46
C GLY A 382 -9.28 8.12 25.28
N ALA A 383 -9.41 7.17 24.34
CA ALA A 383 -8.68 7.25 23.06
C ALA A 383 -9.40 8.24 22.12
N PRO A 384 -8.73 9.27 21.59
CA PRO A 384 -9.34 10.20 20.64
C PRO A 384 -9.83 9.46 19.39
N CYS A 385 -10.95 9.92 18.83
CA CYS A 385 -11.47 9.42 17.55
C CYS A 385 -10.69 9.96 16.36
N CYS A 386 -10.84 11.25 16.13
CA CYS A 386 -10.09 12.04 15.17
C CYS A 386 -10.11 13.51 15.63
N ASP A 387 -9.28 14.32 14.99
CA ASP A 387 -9.24 15.79 15.11
C ASP A 387 -10.63 16.45 14.99
N ASN A 388 -11.48 15.99 14.08
CA ASN A 388 -12.83 16.55 13.91
C ASN A 388 -13.79 16.22 15.06
N CYS A 389 -13.59 15.09 15.76
CA CYS A 389 -14.44 14.70 16.89
C CYS A 389 -13.97 15.26 18.22
N TYR A 390 -12.65 15.46 18.37
CA TYR A 390 -12.02 15.87 19.62
C TYR A 390 -10.96 16.94 19.36
N PRO A 391 -11.31 18.12 18.82
CA PRO A 391 -10.34 19.12 18.36
C PRO A 391 -9.35 19.54 19.45
N ASP A 392 -9.80 19.63 20.70
CA ASP A 392 -8.96 20.00 21.85
C ASP A 392 -7.83 19.00 22.14
N MET A 393 -7.96 17.75 21.66
CA MET A 393 -6.92 16.72 21.81
C MET A 393 -5.91 16.68 20.66
N PHE A 394 -6.06 17.56 19.66
CA PHE A 394 -5.15 17.68 18.51
C PHE A 394 -4.71 19.14 18.30
N PRO A 395 -3.99 19.73 19.27
CA PRO A 395 -3.58 21.12 19.17
C PRO A 395 -2.64 21.35 17.98
N VAL A 396 -2.87 22.47 17.28
CA VAL A 396 -1.93 22.97 16.27
C VAL A 396 -0.75 23.60 17.01
N ASN A 397 0.36 22.86 17.08
CA ASN A 397 1.55 23.34 17.76
C ASN A 397 2.22 24.44 16.93
N VAL A 398 2.37 25.63 17.50
CA VAL A 398 3.14 26.72 16.90
C VAL A 398 4.62 26.46 17.17
N VAL A 399 5.37 26.13 16.12
CA VAL A 399 6.81 25.89 16.23
C VAL A 399 7.55 27.18 15.90
N SER A 400 8.42 27.62 16.80
CA SER A 400 9.37 28.70 16.51
C SER A 400 10.72 28.05 16.21
N VAL A 401 11.09 27.97 14.93
CA VAL A 401 12.45 27.53 14.54
C VAL A 401 13.37 28.74 14.62
N VAL A 402 14.22 28.77 15.64
CA VAL A 402 15.36 29.70 15.67
C VAL A 402 16.41 29.07 14.77
N GLN A 403 16.58 29.59 13.54
CA GLN A 403 17.68 29.15 12.68
C GLN A 403 19.01 29.59 13.30
N PRO A 404 19.96 28.69 13.59
CA PRO A 404 21.35 29.02 13.37
C PRO A 404 21.68 28.59 11.94
N LEU A 405 21.84 29.56 11.03
CA LEU A 405 22.56 29.31 9.79
C LEU A 405 24.07 29.31 10.12
N PRO A 406 24.81 28.19 9.99
CA PRO A 406 26.20 28.25 9.57
C PRO A 406 26.30 28.44 8.06
#